data_AF-A0A1V5T9V6-F1
#
_entry.id   AF-A0A1V5T9V6-F1
#
_cell.length_a   1.000
_cell.length_b   1.000
_cell.length_c   1.000
_cell.angle_alpha   90.00
_cell.angle_beta   90.00
_cell.angle_gamma   90.00
#
_symmetry.space_group_name_H-M   'P 1'
#
loop_
_entity.id
_entity.type
_entity.pdbx_description
1 polymer ?
#
loop_
_entity_poly.entity_id
_entity_poly.type
_entity_poly.pdbx_seq_one_letter_code
_entity_poly.pdbx_strand_id
1 'polypeptide(L)'
;MTEPETRIKERVQKLRRTNDEIAKIAFMPRSLSDVTNLFREAKHCTGMEYILIAMGPFGLPSRVLAPVLGSLITFASAEETTRNAQNSLGQLDPVTLNEIYHIRSISEKTSIYGVTGNPLAATSSPLIHNKGYLKQKIDAVYLPIKAETIEESLAFAEETGIKGLSVTFPFKESVLPWLDQISAQTGEIGACNTILRHENVWHGYNTDAPGFSRALQEFLGKETLSGMKVSIIGAGGAGRAVANAVKELGAKACVFNRTTDKARELAHKYNFKWASLDAASRPMLESWSDIIIQTTNVGMSPDTDGDPLDFYSFSGREAVYDIIYHPEKTKMLKRAEKAGCRICNGYSMLKNQAWLQYKLFTGEEYED
;
A
#
# COMPACT_ATOMS: atom_id res chain seq x y z
N MET A 1 -29.27 2.39 -13.15
CA MET A 1 -28.22 1.74 -12.36
C MET A 1 -28.00 0.37 -12.99
N THR A 2 -26.81 0.11 -13.53
CA THR A 2 -26.48 -1.17 -14.19
C THR A 2 -26.11 -2.20 -13.13
N GLU A 3 -26.79 -3.34 -13.15
CA GLU A 3 -26.42 -4.56 -12.41
C GLU A 3 -24.98 -5.01 -12.77
N PRO A 4 -24.31 -5.82 -11.93
CA PRO A 4 -23.05 -6.45 -12.33
C PRO A 4 -23.24 -7.12 -13.68
N GLU A 5 -22.30 -6.91 -14.60
CA GLU A 5 -22.40 -7.53 -15.92
C GLU A 5 -22.13 -9.04 -15.81
N THR A 6 -23.18 -9.76 -15.44
CA THR A 6 -23.28 -11.20 -15.68
C THR A 6 -23.59 -11.40 -17.16
N ARG A 7 -22.99 -12.41 -17.80
CA ARG A 7 -23.21 -12.75 -19.22
C ARG A 7 -22.55 -11.78 -20.21
N ILE A 8 -21.27 -11.43 -19.99
CA ILE A 8 -20.51 -10.60 -20.94
C ILE A 8 -20.54 -11.20 -22.34
N LYS A 9 -20.41 -12.53 -22.45
CA LYS A 9 -20.46 -13.25 -23.72
C LYS A 9 -21.76 -13.00 -24.50
N GLU A 10 -22.91 -13.15 -23.83
CA GLU A 10 -24.22 -12.94 -24.46
C GLU A 10 -24.38 -11.48 -24.93
N ARG A 11 -23.87 -10.53 -24.14
CA ARG A 11 -23.88 -9.10 -24.50
C ARG A 11 -22.99 -8.80 -25.70
N VAL A 12 -21.76 -9.34 -25.72
CA VAL A 12 -20.84 -9.22 -26.87
C VAL A 12 -21.50 -9.76 -28.13
N GLN A 13 -22.11 -10.95 -28.06
CA GLN A 13 -22.82 -11.56 -29.19
C GLN A 13 -24.03 -10.74 -29.65
N LYS A 14 -24.80 -10.15 -28.71
CA LYS A 14 -25.97 -9.34 -29.04
C LYS A 14 -25.62 -7.98 -29.64
N LEU A 15 -24.49 -7.39 -29.25
CA LEU A 15 -24.01 -6.12 -29.80
C LEU A 15 -23.51 -6.27 -31.25
N ARG A 16 -23.05 -7.47 -31.62
CA ARG A 16 -22.58 -7.79 -32.96
C ARG A 16 -23.73 -8.24 -33.85
N ARG A 17 -23.87 -7.59 -35.01
CA ARG A 17 -24.73 -8.01 -36.12
C ARG A 17 -23.95 -8.84 -37.14
N THR A 18 -22.64 -8.63 -37.22
CA THR A 18 -21.72 -9.34 -38.12
C THR A 18 -20.45 -9.76 -37.39
N ASN A 19 -19.62 -10.58 -38.02
CA ASN A 19 -18.32 -10.98 -37.47
C ASN A 19 -17.25 -9.89 -37.56
N ASP A 20 -17.47 -8.82 -38.34
CA ASP A 20 -16.49 -7.73 -38.52
C ASP A 20 -16.65 -6.60 -37.48
N GLU A 21 -17.66 -6.69 -36.63
CA GLU A 21 -17.92 -5.70 -35.59
C GLU A 21 -17.21 -6.06 -34.27
N ILE A 22 -16.61 -5.06 -33.64
CA ILE A 22 -15.96 -5.18 -32.33
C ILE A 22 -16.92 -4.62 -31.26
N ALA A 23 -17.41 -5.48 -30.37
CA ALA A 23 -18.29 -5.07 -29.29
C ALA A 23 -17.50 -4.29 -28.23
N LYS A 24 -18.01 -3.13 -27.80
CA LYS A 24 -17.46 -2.37 -26.68
C LYS A 24 -18.44 -2.34 -25.51
N ILE A 25 -17.97 -2.78 -24.35
CA ILE A 25 -18.69 -2.73 -23.09
C ILE A 25 -17.86 -1.92 -22.09
N ALA A 26 -18.47 -0.85 -21.57
CA ALA A 26 -17.87 -0.03 -20.52
C ALA A 26 -18.91 0.24 -19.43
N PHE A 27 -18.55 -0.04 -18.18
CA PHE A 27 -19.47 0.14 -17.04
C PHE A 27 -18.73 0.69 -15.82
N MET A 28 -19.49 1.26 -14.88
CA MET A 28 -18.97 1.74 -13.60
C MET A 28 -19.11 0.63 -12.53
N PRO A 29 -18.03 -0.08 -12.16
CA PRO A 29 -18.05 -1.05 -11.07
C PRO A 29 -18.37 -0.37 -9.74
N ARG A 30 -19.09 -1.07 -8.87
CA ARG A 30 -19.38 -0.62 -7.50
C ARG A 30 -18.33 -1.10 -6.50
N SER A 31 -17.66 -2.20 -6.81
CA SER A 31 -16.56 -2.75 -6.01
C SER A 31 -15.57 -3.53 -6.88
N LEU A 32 -14.50 -4.03 -6.27
CA LEU A 32 -13.54 -4.88 -6.96
C LEU A 32 -14.19 -6.20 -7.40
N SER A 33 -15.20 -6.70 -6.69
CA SER A 33 -15.94 -7.91 -7.08
C SER A 33 -16.59 -7.81 -8.47
N ASP A 34 -17.10 -6.62 -8.85
CA ASP A 34 -17.65 -6.40 -10.19
C ASP A 34 -16.55 -6.50 -11.27
N VAL A 35 -15.33 -6.06 -10.95
CA VAL A 35 -14.16 -6.17 -11.83
C VAL A 35 -13.68 -7.63 -11.90
N THR A 36 -13.65 -8.35 -10.78
CA THR A 36 -13.35 -9.79 -10.76
C THR A 36 -14.31 -10.56 -11.68
N ASN A 37 -15.61 -10.25 -11.61
CA ASN A 37 -16.61 -10.86 -12.50
C ASN A 37 -16.35 -10.53 -13.97
N LEU A 38 -15.90 -9.31 -14.30
CA LEU A 38 -15.51 -8.95 -15.67
C LEU A 38 -14.39 -9.85 -16.20
N PHE A 39 -13.32 -10.06 -15.41
CA PHE A 39 -12.20 -10.94 -15.78
C PHE A 39 -12.64 -12.39 -15.94
N ARG A 40 -13.53 -12.87 -15.06
CA ARG A 40 -14.10 -14.22 -15.14
C ARG A 40 -14.89 -14.43 -16.42
N GLU A 41 -15.83 -13.53 -16.71
CA GLU A 41 -16.73 -13.65 -17.85
C GLU A 41 -16.00 -13.46 -19.19
N ALA A 42 -14.92 -12.66 -19.22
CA ALA A 42 -14.09 -12.48 -20.40
C ALA A 42 -13.47 -13.80 -20.89
N LYS A 43 -13.16 -14.75 -19.98
CA LYS A 43 -12.65 -16.09 -20.33
C LYS A 43 -13.63 -16.90 -21.19
N HIS A 44 -14.92 -16.57 -21.19
CA HIS A 44 -15.92 -17.23 -22.04
C HIS A 44 -16.03 -16.62 -23.44
N CYS A 45 -15.31 -15.52 -23.69
CA CYS A 45 -15.33 -14.77 -24.94
C CYS A 45 -14.23 -15.15 -25.93
N THR A 46 -13.50 -16.25 -25.69
CA THR A 46 -12.42 -16.75 -26.56
C THR A 46 -12.84 -16.82 -28.02
N GLY A 47 -11.99 -16.29 -28.91
CA GLY A 47 -12.24 -16.25 -30.36
C GLY A 47 -13.13 -15.10 -30.83
N MET A 48 -13.47 -14.14 -29.96
CA MET A 48 -14.19 -12.92 -30.33
C MET A 48 -13.32 -11.70 -30.07
N GLU A 49 -13.42 -10.70 -30.95
CA GLU A 49 -12.84 -9.38 -30.70
C GLU A 49 -13.81 -8.52 -29.90
N TYR A 50 -13.32 -7.95 -28.80
CA TYR A 50 -14.11 -7.11 -27.90
C TYR A 50 -13.25 -6.07 -27.20
N ILE A 51 -13.91 -5.06 -26.65
CA ILE A 51 -13.32 -4.02 -25.81
C ILE A 51 -14.09 -4.02 -24.49
N LEU A 52 -13.41 -4.37 -23.40
CA LEU A 52 -13.99 -4.42 -22.04
C LEU A 52 -13.28 -3.41 -21.15
N ILE A 53 -14.04 -2.50 -20.53
CA ILE A 53 -13.50 -1.46 -19.65
C ILE A 53 -14.36 -1.35 -18.39
N ALA A 54 -13.75 -1.62 -17.24
CA ALA A 54 -14.28 -1.15 -15.97
C ALA A 54 -13.81 0.30 -15.75
N MET A 55 -14.75 1.20 -15.49
CA MET A 55 -14.46 2.62 -15.25
C MET A 55 -14.18 2.89 -13.77
N GLY A 56 -13.79 4.13 -13.47
CA GLY A 56 -13.71 4.64 -12.12
C GLY A 56 -12.61 4.02 -11.24
N PRO A 57 -12.67 4.26 -9.92
CA PRO A 57 -11.57 3.95 -9.00
C PRO A 57 -11.20 2.47 -8.89
N PHE A 58 -12.13 1.55 -9.15
CA PHE A 58 -11.87 0.11 -9.16
C PHE A 58 -11.40 -0.40 -10.52
N GLY A 59 -11.57 0.39 -11.59
CA GLY A 59 -11.43 -0.08 -12.97
C GLY A 59 -10.00 -0.14 -13.50
N LEU A 60 -9.01 0.40 -12.78
CA LEU A 60 -7.61 0.46 -13.23
C LEU A 60 -7.06 -0.89 -13.69
N PRO A 61 -7.29 -2.04 -13.00
CA PRO A 61 -6.81 -3.33 -13.46
C PRO A 61 -7.32 -3.68 -14.87
N SER A 62 -8.58 -3.38 -15.21
CA SER A 62 -9.12 -3.65 -16.56
C SER A 62 -8.42 -2.86 -17.68
N ARG A 63 -7.81 -1.71 -17.33
CA ARG A 63 -7.11 -0.85 -18.29
C ARG A 63 -5.66 -1.26 -18.48
N VAL A 64 -4.95 -1.55 -17.39
CA VAL A 64 -3.53 -1.96 -17.40
C VAL A 64 -3.39 -3.40 -17.88
N LEU A 65 -4.26 -4.30 -17.38
CA LEU A 65 -4.27 -5.71 -17.75
C LEU A 65 -5.19 -5.98 -18.95
N ALA A 66 -5.41 -4.99 -19.82
CA ALA A 66 -6.20 -5.17 -21.04
C ALA A 66 -5.73 -6.36 -21.91
N PRO A 67 -4.41 -6.61 -22.09
CA PRO A 67 -3.94 -7.81 -22.77
C PRO A 67 -4.35 -9.12 -22.08
N VAL A 68 -4.30 -9.17 -20.73
CA VAL A 68 -4.72 -10.34 -19.94
C VAL A 68 -6.24 -10.53 -19.95
N LEU A 69 -7.00 -9.43 -20.03
CA LEU A 69 -8.46 -9.43 -20.18
C LEU A 69 -8.90 -9.85 -21.61
N GLY A 70 -7.97 -9.91 -22.57
CA GLY A 70 -8.27 -10.13 -23.99
C GLY A 70 -8.95 -8.93 -24.66
N SER A 71 -8.92 -7.75 -24.05
CA SER A 71 -9.50 -6.53 -24.63
C SER A 71 -8.61 -6.00 -25.75
N LEU A 72 -9.19 -5.79 -26.93
CA LEU A 72 -8.45 -5.41 -28.14
C LEU A 72 -7.67 -4.10 -27.98
N ILE A 73 -8.26 -3.13 -27.28
CA ILE A 73 -7.63 -1.85 -26.97
C ILE A 73 -7.96 -1.42 -25.52
N THR A 74 -7.13 -0.53 -24.99
CA THR A 74 -7.41 0.25 -23.79
C THR A 74 -7.38 1.74 -24.11
N PHE A 75 -7.96 2.56 -23.24
CA PHE A 75 -8.03 4.01 -23.43
C PHE A 75 -7.14 4.73 -22.42
N ALA A 76 -6.38 5.70 -22.92
CA ALA A 76 -5.63 6.67 -22.14
C ALA A 76 -6.23 8.07 -22.31
N SER A 77 -5.90 9.01 -21.43
CA SER A 77 -6.32 10.41 -21.52
C SER A 77 -5.18 11.35 -21.21
N ALA A 78 -5.13 12.52 -21.85
CA ALA A 78 -4.04 13.47 -21.63
C ALA A 78 -3.89 13.84 -20.14
N GLU A 79 -2.66 14.07 -19.72
CA GLU A 79 -2.30 14.34 -18.31
C GLU A 79 -3.09 15.52 -17.71
N GLU A 80 -3.36 16.54 -18.54
CA GLU A 80 -4.17 17.72 -18.20
C GLU A 80 -5.62 17.34 -17.87
N THR A 81 -6.20 16.38 -18.60
CA THR A 81 -7.57 15.89 -18.38
C THR A 81 -7.64 15.00 -17.13
N THR A 82 -6.62 14.19 -16.87
CA THR A 82 -6.54 13.35 -15.66
C THR A 82 -6.25 14.13 -14.37
N ARG A 83 -5.61 15.31 -14.48
CA ARG A 83 -5.38 16.24 -13.35
C ARG A 83 -6.61 17.10 -13.04
N ASN A 84 -7.36 17.52 -14.06
CA ASN A 84 -8.51 18.43 -13.91
C ASN A 84 -9.84 17.73 -13.64
N ALA A 85 -10.05 16.52 -14.17
CA ALA A 85 -11.09 15.64 -13.63
C ALA A 85 -10.53 15.06 -12.32
N GLN A 86 -11.32 14.95 -11.25
CA GLN A 86 -10.96 14.21 -10.03
C GLN A 86 -10.85 12.69 -10.29
N ASN A 87 -10.14 12.30 -11.34
CA ASN A 87 -9.97 10.98 -11.95
C ASN A 87 -11.16 10.01 -11.78
N SER A 88 -12.39 10.54 -11.86
CA SER A 88 -13.63 9.83 -11.54
C SER A 88 -13.92 8.69 -12.51
N LEU A 89 -13.28 8.70 -13.69
CA LEU A 89 -13.35 7.67 -14.72
C LEU A 89 -12.17 6.68 -14.67
N GLY A 90 -11.19 6.89 -13.78
CA GLY A 90 -10.03 6.02 -13.58
C GLY A 90 -9.13 5.89 -14.81
N GLN A 91 -9.04 6.92 -15.65
CA GLN A 91 -8.17 6.90 -16.84
C GLN A 91 -6.73 7.22 -16.45
N LEU A 92 -5.80 6.57 -17.14
CA LEU A 92 -4.37 6.82 -17.03
C LEU A 92 -3.90 7.60 -18.25
N ASP A 93 -2.85 8.39 -18.08
CA ASP A 93 -2.19 9.04 -19.20
C ASP A 93 -1.31 8.04 -19.98
N PRO A 94 -1.06 8.30 -21.28
CA PRO A 94 -0.31 7.38 -22.10
C PRO A 94 1.17 7.24 -21.67
N VAL A 95 1.74 8.23 -20.98
CA VAL A 95 3.11 8.15 -20.45
C VAL A 95 3.12 7.15 -19.30
N THR A 96 2.23 7.29 -18.32
CA THR A 96 2.08 6.33 -17.21
C THR A 96 1.84 4.89 -17.71
N LEU A 97 0.96 4.69 -18.69
CA LEU A 97 0.71 3.35 -19.25
C LEU A 97 1.97 2.71 -19.89
N ASN A 98 2.80 3.49 -20.58
CA ASN A 98 3.97 2.96 -21.28
C ASN A 98 5.23 2.94 -20.40
N GLU A 99 5.43 3.93 -19.54
CA GLU A 99 6.66 4.11 -18.76
C GLU A 99 6.60 3.52 -17.36
N ILE A 100 5.42 3.45 -16.73
CA ILE A 100 5.26 2.84 -15.40
C ILE A 100 4.77 1.40 -15.54
N TYR A 101 3.74 1.15 -16.35
CA TYR A 101 3.15 -0.20 -16.45
C TYR A 101 3.68 -1.03 -17.62
N HIS A 102 4.44 -0.42 -18.53
CA HIS A 102 4.99 -1.09 -19.71
C HIS A 102 3.94 -1.94 -20.45
N ILE A 103 2.73 -1.39 -20.64
CA ILE A 103 1.56 -2.16 -21.11
C ILE A 103 1.83 -2.97 -22.40
N ARG A 104 2.72 -2.49 -23.27
CA ARG A 104 3.09 -3.16 -24.52
C ARG A 104 3.84 -4.48 -24.35
N SER A 105 4.46 -4.72 -23.20
CA SER A 105 5.13 -6.00 -22.89
C SER A 105 4.25 -6.96 -22.09
N ILE A 106 3.09 -6.51 -21.60
CA ILE A 106 2.18 -7.35 -20.81
C ILE A 106 1.53 -8.41 -21.71
N SER A 107 1.59 -9.66 -21.27
CA SER A 107 0.94 -10.81 -21.90
C SER A 107 0.30 -11.72 -20.85
N GLU A 108 -0.38 -12.78 -21.28
CA GLU A 108 -0.92 -13.82 -20.39
C GLU A 108 0.16 -14.55 -19.55
N LYS A 109 1.45 -14.45 -19.95
CA LYS A 109 2.57 -15.06 -19.22
C LYS A 109 3.18 -14.13 -18.17
N THR A 110 2.90 -12.83 -18.27
CA THR A 110 3.47 -11.82 -17.37
C THR A 110 3.01 -12.07 -15.94
N SER A 111 3.95 -12.09 -15.00
CA SER A 111 3.64 -12.28 -13.59
C SER A 111 2.97 -11.04 -13.01
N ILE A 112 1.84 -11.20 -12.32
CA ILE A 112 1.06 -10.08 -11.82
C ILE A 112 1.26 -9.95 -10.30
N TYR A 113 1.59 -8.75 -9.85
CA TYR A 113 1.70 -8.34 -8.45
C TYR A 113 0.90 -7.05 -8.23
N GLY A 114 0.68 -6.67 -6.98
CA GLY A 114 0.02 -5.40 -6.72
C GLY A 114 0.01 -4.95 -5.27
N VAL A 115 -0.63 -3.81 -5.04
CA VAL A 115 -0.91 -3.29 -3.70
C VAL A 115 -2.42 -3.19 -3.50
N THR A 116 -2.92 -3.73 -2.38
CA THR A 116 -4.35 -3.64 -2.00
C THR A 116 -4.58 -2.86 -0.71
N GLY A 117 -5.70 -2.12 -0.66
CA GLY A 117 -6.09 -1.26 0.44
C GLY A 117 -7.20 -0.26 0.08
N ASN A 118 -7.64 0.52 1.07
CA ASN A 118 -8.64 1.58 0.90
C ASN A 118 -8.46 2.71 1.93
N PRO A 119 -8.28 3.98 1.53
CA PRO A 119 -8.08 4.44 0.15
C PRO A 119 -6.73 3.96 -0.41
N LEU A 120 -6.67 3.87 -1.74
CA LEU A 120 -5.45 3.52 -2.49
C LEU A 120 -4.98 4.66 -3.42
N ALA A 121 -5.42 5.89 -3.12
CA ALA A 121 -5.05 7.05 -3.92
C ALA A 121 -3.56 7.40 -3.69
N ALA A 122 -2.82 7.61 -4.78
CA ALA A 122 -1.44 8.10 -4.76
C ALA A 122 -0.39 7.17 -4.10
N THR A 123 -0.49 5.85 -4.29
CA THR A 123 0.61 4.93 -3.91
C THR A 123 1.79 5.04 -4.87
N SER A 124 3.00 5.13 -4.32
CA SER A 124 4.26 5.10 -5.09
C SER A 124 4.80 3.68 -5.34
N SER A 125 4.16 2.64 -4.78
CA SER A 125 4.63 1.25 -4.93
C SER A 125 4.75 0.80 -6.40
N PRO A 126 3.81 1.12 -7.31
CA PRO A 126 3.96 0.76 -8.72
C PRO A 126 5.22 1.34 -9.37
N LEU A 127 5.60 2.57 -9.01
CA LEU A 127 6.82 3.19 -9.53
C LEU A 127 8.08 2.42 -9.09
N ILE A 128 8.14 2.00 -7.83
CA ILE A 128 9.29 1.28 -7.28
C ILE A 128 9.39 -0.12 -7.89
N HIS A 129 8.30 -0.90 -7.85
CA HIS A 129 8.32 -2.30 -8.30
C HIS A 129 8.51 -2.43 -9.81
N ASN A 130 7.76 -1.67 -10.62
CA ASN A 130 7.87 -1.79 -12.08
C ASN A 130 9.22 -1.30 -12.61
N LYS A 131 9.80 -0.25 -11.99
CA LYS A 131 11.18 0.17 -12.29
C LYS A 131 12.17 -0.95 -11.99
N GLY A 132 12.00 -1.65 -10.86
CA GLY A 132 12.80 -2.82 -10.52
C GLY A 132 12.66 -3.97 -11.52
N TYR A 133 11.42 -4.29 -11.93
CA TYR A 133 11.18 -5.33 -12.94
C TYR A 133 11.82 -4.99 -14.28
N LEU A 134 11.71 -3.74 -14.72
CA LEU A 134 12.35 -3.26 -15.94
C LEU A 134 13.88 -3.38 -15.88
N LYS A 135 14.50 -2.89 -14.79
CA LYS A 135 15.97 -2.91 -14.61
C LYS A 135 16.53 -4.33 -14.63
N GLN A 136 15.84 -5.27 -14.01
CA GLN A 136 16.24 -6.68 -13.92
C GLN A 136 15.68 -7.57 -15.05
N LYS A 137 14.96 -6.98 -16.03
CA LYS A 137 14.32 -7.70 -17.14
C LYS A 137 13.40 -8.85 -16.69
N ILE A 138 12.68 -8.63 -15.59
CA ILE A 138 11.69 -9.57 -15.08
C ILE A 138 10.35 -9.30 -15.78
N ASP A 139 9.76 -10.33 -16.39
CA ASP A 139 8.42 -10.26 -17.01
C ASP A 139 7.33 -10.23 -15.92
N ALA A 140 7.16 -9.07 -15.32
CA ALA A 140 6.18 -8.82 -14.26
C ALA A 140 5.61 -7.40 -14.33
N VAL A 141 4.39 -7.25 -13.80
CA VAL A 141 3.71 -5.96 -13.62
C VAL A 141 3.16 -5.84 -12.21
N TYR A 142 3.31 -4.66 -11.63
CA TYR A 142 2.78 -4.28 -10.32
C TYR A 142 1.71 -3.20 -10.47
N LEU A 143 0.52 -3.42 -9.91
CA LEU A 143 -0.61 -2.49 -10.02
C LEU A 143 -1.32 -2.18 -8.71
N PRO A 144 -1.92 -0.98 -8.59
CA PRO A 144 -2.84 -0.67 -7.51
C PRO A 144 -4.18 -1.42 -7.69
N ILE A 145 -4.62 -2.10 -6.64
CA ILE A 145 -5.85 -2.89 -6.59
C ILE A 145 -6.70 -2.35 -5.43
N LYS A 146 -7.52 -1.35 -5.73
CA LYS A 146 -8.46 -0.79 -4.73
C LYS A 146 -9.53 -1.85 -4.45
N ALA A 147 -9.82 -2.10 -3.18
CA ALA A 147 -10.84 -3.05 -2.74
C ALA A 147 -11.56 -2.48 -1.51
N GLU A 148 -12.82 -2.85 -1.29
CA GLU A 148 -13.53 -2.47 -0.05
C GLU A 148 -13.25 -3.46 1.08
N THR A 149 -12.98 -4.72 0.74
CA THR A 149 -12.59 -5.75 1.71
C THR A 149 -11.39 -6.57 1.22
N ILE A 150 -10.75 -7.30 2.15
CA ILE A 150 -9.61 -8.16 1.81
C ILE A 150 -10.03 -9.35 0.95
N GLU A 151 -11.23 -9.87 1.17
CA GLU A 151 -11.84 -10.97 0.42
C GLU A 151 -11.99 -10.62 -1.05
N GLU A 152 -12.41 -9.39 -1.38
CA GLU A 152 -12.46 -8.95 -2.78
C GLU A 152 -11.07 -8.98 -3.42
N SER A 153 -10.04 -8.60 -2.66
CA SER A 153 -8.66 -8.59 -3.14
C SER A 153 -8.15 -10.00 -3.42
N LEU A 154 -8.42 -10.93 -2.49
CA LEU A 154 -8.02 -12.34 -2.63
C LEU A 154 -8.80 -13.03 -3.77
N ALA A 155 -10.09 -12.73 -3.92
CA ALA A 155 -10.90 -13.24 -5.03
C ALA A 155 -10.41 -12.71 -6.38
N PHE A 156 -10.06 -11.43 -6.46
CA PHE A 156 -9.44 -10.85 -7.66
C PHE A 156 -8.08 -11.47 -7.96
N ALA A 157 -7.26 -11.69 -6.93
CA ALA A 157 -5.96 -12.34 -7.06
C ALA A 157 -6.09 -13.78 -7.58
N GLU A 158 -7.08 -14.54 -7.10
CA GLU A 158 -7.39 -15.86 -7.61
C GLU A 158 -7.77 -15.82 -9.09
N GLU A 159 -8.68 -14.93 -9.45
CA GLU A 159 -9.22 -14.85 -10.81
C GLU A 159 -8.17 -14.47 -11.85
N THR A 160 -7.23 -13.59 -11.47
CA THR A 160 -6.20 -13.02 -12.35
C THR A 160 -4.84 -13.70 -12.25
N GLY A 161 -4.67 -14.65 -11.33
CA GLY A 161 -3.39 -15.34 -11.14
C GLY A 161 -2.31 -14.45 -10.51
N ILE A 162 -2.70 -13.45 -9.70
CA ILE A 162 -1.74 -12.62 -8.96
C ILE A 162 -0.89 -13.50 -8.04
N LYS A 163 0.42 -13.30 -8.11
CA LYS A 163 1.42 -14.09 -7.37
C LYS A 163 1.77 -13.48 -6.02
N GLY A 164 1.53 -12.19 -5.82
CA GLY A 164 1.80 -11.53 -4.55
C GLY A 164 1.15 -10.16 -4.44
N LEU A 165 0.82 -9.78 -3.20
CA LEU A 165 0.21 -8.50 -2.88
C LEU A 165 0.95 -7.83 -1.72
N SER A 166 1.27 -6.55 -1.88
CA SER A 166 1.49 -5.67 -0.75
C SER A 166 0.12 -5.30 -0.16
N VAL A 167 -0.02 -5.46 1.14
CA VAL A 167 -1.27 -5.21 1.88
C VAL A 167 -1.10 -3.92 2.68
N THR A 168 -1.93 -2.92 2.42
CA THR A 168 -1.93 -1.66 3.16
C THR A 168 -3.20 -1.47 3.98
N PHE A 169 -3.32 -0.32 4.63
CA PHE A 169 -4.51 0.04 5.40
C PHE A 169 -5.80 -0.13 4.58
N PRO A 170 -6.88 -0.70 5.15
CA PRO A 170 -7.03 -1.17 6.53
C PRO A 170 -6.73 -2.68 6.70
N PHE A 171 -6.21 -3.37 5.68
CA PHE A 171 -6.26 -4.83 5.59
C PHE A 171 -5.12 -5.57 6.30
N LYS A 172 -4.13 -4.87 6.87
CA LYS A 172 -2.93 -5.51 7.43
C LYS A 172 -3.22 -6.49 8.57
N GLU A 173 -4.27 -6.25 9.36
CA GLU A 173 -4.70 -7.17 10.42
C GLU A 173 -5.74 -8.18 9.89
N SER A 174 -6.68 -7.73 9.05
CA SER A 174 -7.78 -8.57 8.54
C SER A 174 -7.35 -9.61 7.52
N VAL A 175 -6.15 -9.49 6.93
CA VAL A 175 -5.62 -10.50 6.02
C VAL A 175 -5.14 -11.76 6.74
N LEU A 176 -4.71 -11.65 8.00
CA LEU A 176 -4.09 -12.76 8.74
C LEU A 176 -4.92 -14.05 8.78
N PRO A 177 -6.25 -14.03 9.00
CA PRO A 177 -7.07 -15.23 9.02
C PRO A 177 -7.16 -15.96 7.67
N TRP A 178 -6.72 -15.32 6.58
CA TRP A 178 -6.77 -15.86 5.22
C TRP A 178 -5.43 -16.48 4.77
N LEU A 179 -4.43 -16.50 5.64
CA LEU A 179 -3.08 -16.96 5.32
C LEU A 179 -2.86 -18.36 5.86
N ASP A 180 -2.35 -19.24 5.00
CA ASP A 180 -2.01 -20.62 5.35
C ASP A 180 -0.75 -20.67 6.23
N GLN A 181 0.20 -19.78 5.97
CA GLN A 181 1.45 -19.68 6.71
C GLN A 181 1.80 -18.22 6.97
N ILE A 182 2.33 -17.93 8.15
CA ILE A 182 2.87 -16.60 8.48
C ILE A 182 4.27 -16.74 9.07
N SER A 183 5.15 -15.80 8.74
CA SER A 183 6.48 -15.77 9.36
C SER A 183 6.36 -15.55 10.88
N ALA A 184 7.36 -16.01 11.64
CA ALA A 184 7.39 -15.80 13.10
C ALA A 184 7.28 -14.31 13.46
N GLN A 185 7.99 -13.43 12.73
CA GLN A 185 7.91 -11.98 12.92
C GLN A 185 6.53 -11.43 12.58
N THR A 186 5.87 -11.90 11.52
CA THR A 186 4.50 -11.49 11.17
C THR A 186 3.52 -11.85 12.29
N GLY A 187 3.60 -13.09 12.80
CA GLY A 187 2.77 -13.57 13.91
C GLY A 187 3.05 -12.80 15.20
N GLU A 188 4.33 -12.53 15.48
CA GLU A 188 4.71 -11.68 16.60
C GLU A 188 4.17 -10.27 16.42
N ILE A 189 4.27 -9.62 15.27
CA ILE A 189 3.75 -8.25 15.10
C ILE A 189 2.21 -8.23 15.21
N GLY A 190 1.54 -9.24 14.64
CA GLY A 190 0.09 -9.29 14.52
C GLY A 190 -0.42 -8.41 13.37
N ALA A 191 0.41 -8.16 12.35
CA ALA A 191 0.02 -7.46 11.13
C ALA A 191 0.88 -7.96 9.96
N CYS A 192 0.26 -8.11 8.79
CA CYS A 192 0.89 -8.58 7.55
C CYS A 192 0.75 -7.49 6.47
N ASN A 193 1.87 -7.06 5.88
CA ASN A 193 1.86 -6.07 4.79
C ASN A 193 2.27 -6.69 3.45
N THR A 194 2.58 -7.98 3.40
CA THR A 194 3.12 -8.65 2.21
C THR A 194 2.64 -10.09 2.18
N ILE A 195 1.91 -10.48 1.13
CA ILE A 195 1.49 -11.85 0.92
C ILE A 195 2.05 -12.36 -0.41
N LEU A 196 2.50 -13.61 -0.41
CA LEU A 196 3.06 -14.27 -1.58
C LEU A 196 2.37 -15.63 -1.75
N ARG A 197 2.05 -15.96 -2.99
CA ARG A 197 1.48 -17.25 -3.34
C ARG A 197 2.59 -18.24 -3.66
N HIS A 198 2.63 -19.34 -2.93
CA HIS A 198 3.54 -20.45 -3.16
C HIS A 198 2.73 -21.75 -3.17
N GLU A 199 2.88 -22.60 -4.18
CA GLU A 199 2.15 -23.89 -4.27
C GLU A 199 0.63 -23.78 -4.02
N ASN A 200 0.02 -22.69 -4.49
CA ASN A 200 -1.39 -22.30 -4.32
C ASN A 200 -1.83 -21.84 -2.92
N VAL A 201 -0.94 -21.79 -1.94
CA VAL A 201 -1.22 -21.26 -0.59
C VAL A 201 -0.64 -19.86 -0.39
N TRP A 202 -1.24 -19.09 0.52
CA TRP A 202 -0.82 -17.73 0.85
C TRP A 202 0.14 -17.70 2.05
N HIS A 203 1.34 -17.17 1.83
CA HIS A 203 2.35 -16.93 2.86
C HIS A 203 2.38 -15.45 3.25
N GLY A 204 2.38 -15.16 4.55
CA GLY A 204 2.36 -13.80 5.11
C GLY A 204 3.66 -13.32 5.71
N TYR A 205 4.10 -12.13 5.29
CA TYR A 205 5.31 -11.46 5.75
C TYR A 205 5.01 -10.02 6.23
N ASN A 206 5.87 -9.51 7.10
CA ASN A 206 5.88 -8.10 7.49
C ASN A 206 7.22 -7.48 7.09
N THR A 207 7.22 -6.64 6.07
CA THR A 207 8.40 -5.88 5.63
C THR A 207 8.44 -4.46 6.19
N ASP A 208 7.38 -3.99 6.84
CA ASP A 208 7.34 -2.66 7.48
C ASP A 208 8.36 -2.59 8.63
N ALA A 209 8.42 -3.61 9.50
CA ALA A 209 9.31 -3.61 10.65
C ALA A 209 10.80 -3.61 10.26
N PRO A 210 11.30 -4.56 9.44
CA PRO A 210 12.69 -4.52 8.98
C PRO A 210 12.97 -3.29 8.09
N GLY A 211 12.02 -2.86 7.26
CA GLY A 211 12.17 -1.66 6.43
C GLY A 211 12.30 -0.38 7.27
N PHE A 212 11.50 -0.25 8.32
CA PHE A 212 11.60 0.85 9.28
C PHE A 212 12.90 0.77 10.10
N SER A 213 13.32 -0.42 10.50
CA SER A 213 14.58 -0.60 11.25
C SER A 213 15.77 -0.03 10.49
N ARG A 214 15.91 -0.41 9.21
CA ARG A 214 16.96 0.12 8.32
C ARG A 214 16.86 1.63 8.15
N ALA A 215 15.66 2.14 7.86
CA ALA A 215 15.43 3.57 7.69
C ALA A 215 15.76 4.38 8.97
N LEU A 216 15.44 3.86 10.15
CA LEU A 216 15.74 4.50 11.42
C LEU A 216 17.23 4.48 11.75
N GLN A 217 17.93 3.37 11.46
CA GLN A 217 19.38 3.27 11.62
C GLN A 217 20.12 4.25 10.71
N GLU A 218 19.74 4.33 9.43
CA GLU A 218 20.24 5.31 8.46
C GLU A 218 19.96 6.74 8.94
N PHE A 219 18.72 6.99 9.38
CA PHE A 219 18.32 8.29 9.91
C PHE A 219 19.09 8.68 11.16
N LEU A 220 19.49 7.76 12.03
CA LEU A 220 20.21 8.11 13.26
C LEU A 220 21.73 8.03 13.13
N GLY A 221 22.23 7.27 12.15
CA GLY A 221 23.64 6.88 12.05
C GLY A 221 24.04 5.92 13.18
N LYS A 222 23.12 5.03 13.60
CA LYS A 222 23.31 4.10 14.72
C LYS A 222 22.76 2.73 14.37
N GLU A 223 23.54 1.67 14.61
CA GLU A 223 23.08 0.29 14.42
C GLU A 223 22.12 -0.18 15.54
N THR A 224 22.29 0.31 16.76
CA THR A 224 21.43 -0.03 17.91
C THR A 224 20.94 1.22 18.63
N LEU A 225 19.82 1.09 19.34
CA LEU A 225 19.16 2.16 20.10
C LEU A 225 19.18 1.88 21.61
N SER A 226 20.10 1.02 22.06
CA SER A 226 20.25 0.67 23.47
C SER A 226 20.46 1.91 24.33
N GLY A 227 19.63 2.05 25.37
CA GLY A 227 19.65 3.20 26.28
C GLY A 227 18.83 4.42 25.82
N MET A 228 18.36 4.46 24.57
CA MET A 228 17.49 5.52 24.07
C MET A 228 16.03 5.30 24.50
N LYS A 229 15.31 6.41 24.69
CA LYS A 229 13.88 6.42 24.99
C LYS A 229 13.09 6.97 23.80
N VAL A 230 12.14 6.17 23.36
CA VAL A 230 11.36 6.43 22.15
C VAL A 230 9.89 6.69 22.50
N SER A 231 9.31 7.73 21.93
CA SER A 231 7.87 7.94 21.93
C SER A 231 7.28 7.46 20.62
N ILE A 232 6.37 6.49 20.66
CA ILE A 232 5.64 5.98 19.48
C ILE A 232 4.23 6.55 19.51
N ILE A 233 3.87 7.36 18.52
CA ILE A 233 2.56 8.01 18.40
C ILE A 233 1.68 7.20 17.45
N GLY A 234 0.78 6.40 18.01
CA GLY A 234 -0.12 5.52 17.29
C GLY A 234 0.07 4.04 17.63
N ALA A 235 -1.04 3.29 17.63
CA ALA A 235 -1.06 1.87 17.96
C ALA A 235 -1.83 1.03 16.91
N GLY A 236 -1.83 1.46 15.64
CA GLY A 236 -2.38 0.68 14.51
C GLY A 236 -1.34 -0.25 13.88
N GLY A 237 -1.65 -0.89 12.75
CA GLY A 237 -0.75 -1.85 12.08
C GLY A 237 0.69 -1.35 11.84
N ALA A 238 0.87 -0.10 11.39
CA ALA A 238 2.20 0.50 11.25
C ALA A 238 2.89 0.75 12.60
N GLY A 239 2.13 1.20 13.61
CA GLY A 239 2.62 1.35 14.99
C GLY A 239 3.06 0.03 15.62
N ARG A 240 2.36 -1.09 15.31
CA ARG A 240 2.76 -2.44 15.75
C ARG A 240 4.12 -2.85 15.15
N ALA A 241 4.34 -2.58 13.87
CA ALA A 241 5.60 -2.87 13.18
C ALA A 241 6.75 -1.97 13.70
N VAL A 242 6.50 -0.68 13.89
CA VAL A 242 7.45 0.26 14.50
C VAL A 242 7.81 -0.14 15.93
N ALA A 243 6.84 -0.57 16.74
CA ALA A 243 7.11 -1.03 18.10
C ALA A 243 7.98 -2.29 18.13
N ASN A 244 7.75 -3.26 17.22
CA ASN A 244 8.62 -4.41 17.04
C ASN A 244 10.04 -3.99 16.65
N ALA A 245 10.18 -3.12 15.64
CA ALA A 245 11.48 -2.61 15.22
C ALA A 245 12.25 -1.90 16.35
N VAL A 246 11.57 -1.02 17.12
CA VAL A 246 12.16 -0.32 18.26
C VAL A 246 12.61 -1.31 19.35
N LYS A 247 11.84 -2.39 19.56
CA LYS A 247 12.18 -3.47 20.49
C LYS A 247 13.43 -4.23 20.04
N GLU A 248 13.48 -4.65 18.78
CA GLU A 248 14.61 -5.37 18.18
C GLU A 248 15.90 -4.55 18.19
N LEU A 249 15.79 -3.24 17.98
CA LEU A 249 16.93 -2.31 18.07
C LEU A 249 17.39 -2.02 19.52
N GLY A 250 16.71 -2.57 20.53
CA GLY A 250 17.10 -2.50 21.94
C GLY A 250 16.70 -1.20 22.66
N ALA A 251 15.84 -0.37 22.07
CA ALA A 251 15.35 0.85 22.72
C ALA A 251 14.26 0.56 23.76
N LYS A 252 14.09 1.49 24.70
CA LYS A 252 12.90 1.53 25.55
C LYS A 252 11.88 2.46 24.88
N ALA A 253 10.60 2.12 24.95
CA ALA A 253 9.57 2.99 24.38
C ALA A 253 8.40 3.31 25.32
N CYS A 254 7.69 4.38 24.99
CA CYS A 254 6.35 4.70 25.47
C CYS A 254 5.40 4.85 24.27
N VAL A 255 4.29 4.13 24.29
CA VAL A 255 3.26 4.17 23.23
C VAL A 255 2.17 5.16 23.62
N PHE A 256 1.89 6.13 22.75
CA PHE A 256 0.83 7.12 22.93
C PHE A 256 -0.25 6.88 21.89
N ASN A 257 -1.52 6.84 22.30
CA ASN A 257 -2.63 6.71 21.38
C ASN A 257 -3.90 7.38 21.92
N ARG A 258 -4.77 7.85 21.03
CA ARG A 258 -6.08 8.42 21.42
C ARG A 258 -6.94 7.41 22.17
N THR A 259 -6.98 6.16 21.67
CA THR A 259 -7.60 5.04 22.38
C THR A 259 -6.53 4.40 23.27
N THR A 260 -6.57 4.72 24.57
CA THR A 260 -5.59 4.28 25.56
C THR A 260 -5.45 2.76 25.65
N ASP A 261 -6.55 2.02 25.49
CA ASP A 261 -6.53 0.55 25.50
C ASP A 261 -5.63 -0.04 24.41
N LYS A 262 -5.63 0.55 23.21
CA LYS A 262 -4.74 0.12 22.12
C LYS A 262 -3.27 0.40 22.43
N ALA A 263 -2.98 1.54 23.06
CA ALA A 263 -1.61 1.85 23.50
C ALA A 263 -1.14 0.86 24.57
N ARG A 264 -2.01 0.55 25.55
CA ARG A 264 -1.73 -0.42 26.60
C ARG A 264 -1.47 -1.82 26.06
N GLU A 265 -2.32 -2.32 25.17
CA GLU A 265 -2.16 -3.63 24.53
C GLU A 265 -0.81 -3.74 23.81
N LEU A 266 -0.49 -2.75 22.96
CA LEU A 266 0.76 -2.73 22.23
C LEU A 266 1.98 -2.60 23.15
N ALA A 267 1.90 -1.76 24.18
CA ALA A 267 2.99 -1.56 25.11
C ALA A 267 3.28 -2.81 25.96
N HIS A 268 2.24 -3.49 26.45
CA HIS A 268 2.40 -4.72 27.23
C HIS A 268 3.14 -5.81 26.45
N LYS A 269 2.86 -5.93 25.15
CA LYS A 269 3.49 -6.90 24.26
C LYS A 269 5.02 -6.83 24.24
N TYR A 270 5.58 -5.62 24.28
CA TYR A 270 7.03 -5.40 24.20
C TYR A 270 7.66 -4.91 25.51
N ASN A 271 6.89 -4.93 26.62
CA ASN A 271 7.27 -4.38 27.92
C ASN A 271 7.66 -2.88 27.86
N PHE A 272 6.87 -2.11 27.11
CA PHE A 272 6.97 -0.66 26.99
C PHE A 272 6.03 0.05 27.96
N LYS A 273 6.20 1.37 28.09
CA LYS A 273 5.24 2.24 28.77
C LYS A 273 4.11 2.62 27.80
N TRP A 274 3.02 3.14 28.34
CA TRP A 274 1.92 3.69 27.54
C TRP A 274 1.30 4.89 28.22
N ALA A 275 0.66 5.75 27.43
CA ALA A 275 -0.08 6.91 27.89
C ALA A 275 -1.17 7.33 26.89
N SER A 276 -2.08 8.21 27.31
CA SER A 276 -3.03 8.85 26.40
C SER A 276 -2.32 9.86 25.50
N LEU A 277 -2.81 10.04 24.27
CA LEU A 277 -2.31 11.07 23.37
C LEU A 277 -3.05 12.39 23.61
N ASP A 278 -2.67 13.11 24.67
CA ASP A 278 -3.23 14.40 25.05
C ASP A 278 -2.22 15.24 25.87
N ALA A 279 -2.61 16.48 26.18
CA ALA A 279 -1.77 17.41 26.93
C ALA A 279 -1.42 16.94 28.36
N ALA A 280 -2.23 16.09 28.99
CA ALA A 280 -1.94 15.58 30.33
C ALA A 280 -0.73 14.64 30.34
N SER A 281 -0.49 13.97 29.20
CA SER A 281 0.66 13.08 29.02
C SER A 281 1.93 13.80 28.55
N ARG A 282 1.95 15.14 28.46
CA ARG A 282 3.14 15.92 28.05
C ARG A 282 4.40 15.60 28.86
N PRO A 283 4.39 15.54 30.21
CA PRO A 283 5.60 15.22 30.97
C PRO A 283 6.13 13.80 30.69
N MET A 284 5.23 12.86 30.39
CA MET A 284 5.63 11.53 29.94
C MET A 284 6.31 11.63 28.58
N LEU A 285 5.75 12.37 27.62
CA LEU A 285 6.37 12.52 26.31
C LEU A 285 7.76 13.18 26.40
N GLU A 286 7.90 14.26 27.17
CA GLU A 286 9.18 14.95 27.43
C GLU A 286 10.25 14.03 28.04
N SER A 287 9.86 13.07 28.87
CA SER A 287 10.79 12.12 29.49
C SER A 287 11.17 10.93 28.61
N TRP A 288 10.54 10.80 27.43
CA TRP A 288 10.70 9.72 26.45
C TRP A 288 10.91 10.25 25.01
N SER A 289 11.52 11.43 24.86
CA SER A 289 11.62 12.13 23.57
C SER A 289 13.00 12.13 22.93
N ASP A 290 13.91 11.21 23.26
CA ASP A 290 15.17 11.09 22.50
C ASP A 290 14.87 10.88 21.01
N ILE A 291 13.85 10.06 20.74
CA ILE A 291 13.27 9.85 19.41
C ILE A 291 11.75 9.91 19.52
N ILE A 292 11.09 10.68 18.64
CA ILE A 292 9.63 10.72 18.52
C ILE A 292 9.26 10.15 17.14
N ILE A 293 8.47 9.08 17.12
CA ILE A 293 8.04 8.40 15.90
C ILE A 293 6.52 8.52 15.75
N GLN A 294 6.06 9.25 14.74
CA GLN A 294 4.65 9.33 14.38
C GLN A 294 4.29 8.14 13.47
N THR A 295 3.25 7.40 13.83
CA THR A 295 2.74 6.26 13.06
C THR A 295 1.24 6.32 12.74
N THR A 296 0.63 7.51 12.80
CA THR A 296 -0.80 7.71 12.51
C THR A 296 -1.00 8.32 11.13
N ASN A 297 -2.24 8.42 10.67
CA ASN A 297 -2.55 9.11 9.40
C ASN A 297 -2.78 10.63 9.59
N VAL A 298 -2.59 11.18 10.79
CA VAL A 298 -2.82 12.61 11.08
C VAL A 298 -1.78 13.47 10.38
N GLY A 299 -2.22 14.38 9.50
CA GLY A 299 -1.36 15.22 8.67
C GLY A 299 -1.04 14.64 7.29
N MET A 300 -1.59 13.48 6.95
CA MET A 300 -1.45 12.85 5.63
C MET A 300 -2.44 13.47 4.63
N SER A 301 -2.00 13.66 3.39
CA SER A 301 -2.87 14.12 2.29
C SER A 301 -4.13 13.23 2.17
N PRO A 302 -5.32 13.81 1.92
CA PRO A 302 -5.57 15.21 1.57
C PRO A 302 -5.69 16.17 2.77
N ASP A 303 -5.79 15.65 4.01
CA ASP A 303 -5.94 16.47 5.21
C ASP A 303 -4.56 16.72 5.87
N THR A 304 -3.89 17.76 5.40
CA THR A 304 -2.52 18.09 5.82
C THR A 304 -2.43 19.02 7.03
N ASP A 305 -3.57 19.51 7.55
CA ASP A 305 -3.60 20.50 8.64
C ASP A 305 -3.50 19.88 10.03
N GLY A 306 -3.70 18.56 10.11
CA GLY A 306 -3.57 17.77 11.33
C GLY A 306 -2.15 17.77 11.90
N ASP A 307 -2.07 17.80 13.24
CA ASP A 307 -0.84 17.65 14.01
C ASP A 307 -1.16 16.77 15.23
N PRO A 308 -0.60 15.55 15.34
CA PRO A 308 -0.91 14.66 16.46
C PRO A 308 -0.26 15.09 17.78
N LEU A 309 0.65 16.07 17.74
CA LEU A 309 1.40 16.59 18.88
C LEU A 309 1.23 18.12 18.99
N ASP A 310 0.03 18.62 18.68
CA ASP A 310 -0.25 20.05 18.70
C ASP A 310 0.05 20.70 20.07
N PHE A 311 -0.18 19.94 21.15
CA PHE A 311 0.07 20.27 22.54
C PHE A 311 1.54 20.14 22.98
N TYR A 312 2.47 19.67 22.16
CA TYR A 312 3.87 19.43 22.55
C TYR A 312 4.82 20.50 22.02
N SER A 313 5.75 20.97 22.85
CA SER A 313 6.79 21.93 22.45
C SER A 313 8.12 21.20 22.30
N PHE A 314 8.64 21.16 21.08
CA PHE A 314 9.95 20.56 20.79
C PHE A 314 11.08 21.40 21.41
N SER A 315 12.08 20.73 22.01
CA SER A 315 13.25 21.38 22.61
C SER A 315 14.42 21.60 21.64
N GLY A 316 14.35 20.99 20.46
CA GLY A 316 15.41 21.02 19.44
C GLY A 316 16.45 19.90 19.58
N ARG A 317 16.32 19.04 20.59
CA ARG A 317 17.25 17.91 20.83
C ARG A 317 16.73 16.58 20.30
N GLU A 318 15.44 16.52 20.03
CA GLU A 318 14.74 15.30 19.62
C GLU A 318 15.11 14.92 18.17
N ALA A 319 15.15 13.61 17.91
CA ALA A 319 15.07 13.08 16.56
C ALA A 319 13.60 12.75 16.24
N VAL A 320 13.01 13.40 15.24
CA VAL A 320 11.59 13.27 14.92
C VAL A 320 11.42 12.56 13.59
N TYR A 321 10.77 11.39 13.62
CA TYR A 321 10.48 10.57 12.45
C TYR A 321 8.96 10.53 12.24
N ASP A 322 8.48 10.88 11.05
CA ASP A 322 7.08 10.72 10.65
C ASP A 322 7.00 9.66 9.56
N ILE A 323 6.20 8.60 9.71
CA ILE A 323 6.06 7.58 8.65
C ILE A 323 5.22 8.08 7.46
N ILE A 324 4.61 9.26 7.57
CA ILE A 324 3.96 9.94 6.45
C ILE A 324 5.05 10.48 5.52
N TYR A 325 4.92 10.21 4.22
CA TYR A 325 5.81 10.75 3.17
C TYR A 325 5.11 11.74 2.24
N HIS A 326 3.77 11.83 2.30
CA HIS A 326 2.99 12.79 1.54
C HIS A 326 1.99 13.51 2.45
N PRO A 327 2.17 14.80 2.73
CA PRO A 327 3.15 15.73 2.16
C PRO A 327 4.60 15.43 2.60
N GLU A 328 5.59 16.00 1.90
CA GLU A 328 7.02 15.81 2.20
C GLU A 328 7.36 16.17 3.66
N LYS A 329 6.73 17.25 4.18
CA LYS A 329 6.81 17.67 5.59
C LYS A 329 5.42 17.92 6.14
N THR A 330 5.00 17.10 7.10
CA THR A 330 3.78 17.30 7.89
C THR A 330 3.90 18.53 8.80
N LYS A 331 2.78 19.00 9.35
CA LYS A 331 2.78 20.13 10.29
C LYS A 331 3.64 19.87 11.53
N MET A 332 3.65 18.64 12.04
CA MET A 332 4.52 18.20 13.12
C MET A 332 6.00 18.31 12.73
N LEU A 333 6.41 17.79 11.56
CA LEU A 333 7.80 17.89 11.09
C LEU A 333 8.24 19.35 10.90
N LYS A 334 7.38 20.21 10.35
CA LYS A 334 7.67 21.65 10.20
C LYS A 334 7.92 22.34 11.55
N ARG A 335 7.16 21.99 12.58
CA ARG A 335 7.36 22.52 13.94
C ARG A 335 8.66 22.02 14.56
N ALA A 336 8.93 20.71 14.43
CA ALA A 336 10.16 20.10 14.93
C ALA A 336 11.40 20.71 14.28
N GLU A 337 11.40 20.87 12.96
CA GLU A 337 12.49 21.52 12.22
C GLU A 337 12.69 22.97 12.67
N LYS A 338 11.60 23.75 12.85
CA LYS A 338 11.67 25.12 13.36
C LYS A 338 12.28 25.20 14.77
N ALA A 339 12.12 24.17 15.59
CA ALA A 339 12.72 24.08 16.92
C ALA A 339 14.19 23.59 16.89
N GLY A 340 14.71 23.19 15.74
CA GLY A 340 16.08 22.68 15.57
C GLY A 340 16.23 21.16 15.66
N CYS A 341 15.12 20.41 15.70
CA CYS A 341 15.16 18.94 15.73
C CYS A 341 15.71 18.36 14.43
N ARG A 342 16.33 17.18 14.54
CA ARG A 342 16.62 16.35 13.36
C ARG A 342 15.30 15.72 12.89
N ILE A 343 14.96 15.84 11.61
CA ILE A 343 13.68 15.34 11.07
C ILE A 343 13.85 14.30 9.94
N CYS A 344 12.93 13.35 9.86
CA CYS A 344 12.80 12.41 8.73
C CYS A 344 11.32 12.14 8.43
N ASN A 345 11.01 11.96 7.15
CA ASN A 345 9.68 11.54 6.70
C ASN A 345 9.66 10.04 6.33
N GLY A 346 8.50 9.56 5.89
CA GLY A 346 8.26 8.14 5.65
C GLY A 346 8.93 7.56 4.41
N TYR A 347 9.59 8.37 3.58
CA TYR A 347 10.02 7.93 2.25
C TYR A 347 11.11 6.85 2.32
N SER A 348 12.08 6.96 3.24
CA SER A 348 13.10 5.90 3.42
C SER A 348 12.48 4.58 3.88
N MET A 349 11.55 4.63 4.85
CA MET A 349 10.79 3.44 5.27
C MET A 349 10.03 2.82 4.08
N LEU A 350 9.34 3.64 3.27
CA LEU A 350 8.60 3.18 2.08
C LEU A 350 9.51 2.45 1.08
N LYS A 351 10.70 2.99 0.79
CA LYS A 351 11.66 2.35 -0.12
C LYS A 351 12.16 1.02 0.45
N ASN A 352 12.63 1.04 1.68
CA ASN A 352 13.20 -0.15 2.32
C ASN A 352 12.18 -1.30 2.42
N GLN A 353 10.94 -1.03 2.82
CA GLN A 353 9.90 -2.07 2.86
C GLN A 353 9.54 -2.60 1.46
N ALA A 354 9.58 -1.74 0.43
CA ALA A 354 9.26 -2.12 -0.94
C ALA A 354 10.37 -2.99 -1.57
N TRP A 355 11.63 -2.72 -1.25
CA TRP A 355 12.76 -3.54 -1.69
C TRP A 355 12.73 -4.93 -1.06
N LEU A 356 12.35 -5.02 0.22
CA LEU A 356 12.14 -6.32 0.86
C LEU A 356 10.97 -7.08 0.23
N GLN A 357 9.87 -6.40 -0.12
CA GLN A 357 8.76 -7.00 -0.88
C GLN A 357 9.21 -7.48 -2.25
N TYR A 358 9.98 -6.66 -2.96
CA TYR A 358 10.53 -6.99 -4.27
C TYR A 358 11.38 -8.27 -4.19
N LYS A 359 12.26 -8.37 -3.19
CA LYS A 359 13.07 -9.57 -2.94
C LYS A 359 12.21 -10.79 -2.66
N LEU A 360 11.15 -10.66 -1.85
CA LEU A 360 10.21 -11.76 -1.61
C LEU A 360 9.47 -12.19 -2.88
N PHE A 361 9.07 -11.22 -3.71
CA PHE A 361 8.30 -11.49 -4.93
C PHE A 361 9.13 -12.13 -6.05
N THR A 362 10.42 -11.81 -6.13
CA THR A 362 11.26 -12.13 -7.29
C THR A 362 12.43 -13.06 -6.97
N GLY A 363 12.87 -13.12 -5.71
CA GLY A 363 14.15 -13.71 -5.32
C GLY A 363 15.37 -12.81 -5.58
N GLU A 364 15.19 -11.67 -6.24
CA GLU A 364 16.26 -10.75 -6.66
C GLU A 364 16.35 -9.52 -5.76
N GLU A 365 17.53 -8.93 -5.66
CA GLU A 365 17.73 -7.67 -4.93
C GLU A 365 17.68 -6.46 -5.88
N TYR A 366 17.07 -5.39 -5.40
CA TYR A 366 16.97 -4.12 -6.10
C TYR A 366 17.10 -2.97 -5.12
N GLU A 367 18.08 -2.10 -5.37
CA GLU A 367 18.18 -0.78 -4.75
C GLU A 367 18.34 0.26 -5.87
N ASP A 368 17.74 1.44 -5.64
CA ASP A 368 17.70 2.55 -6.62
C ASP A 368 19.07 3.19 -6.84
#